data_AF-A0A3M7J502-F1
#
_entry.id   AF-A0A3M7J502-F1
#
_cell.length_a   1.000
_cell.length_b   1.000
_cell.length_c   1.000
_cell.angle_alpha   90.00
_cell.angle_beta   90.00
_cell.angle_gamma   90.00
#
_symmetry.space_group_name_H-M   'P 1'
#
loop_
_entity.id
_entity.type
_entity.pdbx_description
1 polymer ?
#
loop_
_entity_poly.entity_id
_entity_poly.type
_entity_poly.pdbx_seq_one_letter_code
_entity_poly.pdbx_strand_id
1 'polypeptide(L)'
;MPSGVVNDETPVLEGNVAAHQAGMATLNNRMEDAKNERNRDWSNLPEKHPLNQFVKELPALLEKTGYNEMYGVELKITPEGQPPAHTTLMILQKFLRANEGDLTRAKEQLTNALKWRKEYKPLDALNETFPHNKFGGLGYVTKVTGATETKNKEDVVTFNIYGAAAKDPKKTFGDTDAFVRWRVALMELTLKQLDLNSGTEIIPDYGVGQNPYQFDYGKGGDPYQAIQVHDYQSVSFFRQPSEIKQSSQKIIDMFQRYYPETVSYKYFVNVPTIMQWMMGAMKMLMSKDSIQKMTWMTAGNQLNQYLGSDVPKEYGGKGPALEGIGLTVKYDTEQTGATAVADDKTGAESAPAEGAMGHDLGDIQAPEIKT
;
A
#
# COMPACT_ATOMS: atom_id res chain seq x y z
N MET A 1 69.63 -11.93 -37.80
CA MET A 1 68.46 -11.43 -37.05
C MET A 1 67.26 -12.27 -37.48
N PRO A 2 66.67 -13.11 -36.62
CA PRO A 2 65.58 -13.99 -37.05
C PRO A 2 64.26 -13.22 -37.13
N SER A 3 63.46 -13.58 -38.13
CA SER A 3 62.10 -13.10 -38.40
C SER A 3 61.13 -13.55 -37.30
N GLY A 4 60.25 -12.64 -36.88
CA GLY A 4 59.15 -12.93 -35.96
C GLY A 4 58.03 -13.70 -36.65
N VAL A 5 57.57 -14.77 -36.01
CA VAL A 5 56.30 -15.44 -36.30
C VAL A 5 55.28 -14.90 -35.29
N VAL A 6 54.25 -14.22 -35.79
CA VAL A 6 53.07 -13.83 -34.99
C VAL A 6 52.09 -14.99 -35.08
N ASN A 7 51.80 -15.66 -33.96
CA ASN A 7 50.75 -16.67 -33.87
C ASN A 7 49.39 -15.98 -33.73
N ASP A 8 48.49 -16.24 -34.68
CA ASP A 8 47.15 -15.68 -34.82
C ASP A 8 46.09 -16.77 -34.56
N GLU A 9 46.07 -17.34 -33.35
CA GLU A 9 45.14 -18.45 -32.98
C GLU A 9 44.15 -18.13 -31.86
N THR A 10 44.14 -16.91 -31.32
CA THR A 10 43.25 -16.50 -30.22
C THR A 10 41.80 -16.13 -30.58
N PRO A 11 41.42 -15.67 -31.80
CA PRO A 11 40.04 -15.20 -32.06
C PRO A 11 38.97 -16.31 -32.12
N VAL A 12 39.33 -17.52 -32.56
CA VAL A 12 38.36 -18.61 -32.83
C VAL A 12 37.87 -19.27 -31.55
N LEU A 13 38.72 -19.35 -30.52
CA LEU A 13 38.37 -19.94 -29.22
C LEU A 13 37.42 -19.03 -28.41
N GLU A 14 37.64 -17.71 -28.43
CA GLU A 14 36.75 -16.75 -27.75
C GLU A 14 35.35 -16.69 -28.38
N GLY A 15 35.26 -16.72 -29.72
CA GLY A 15 33.97 -16.76 -30.44
C GLY A 15 33.14 -18.00 -30.12
N ASN A 16 33.79 -19.16 -29.97
CA ASN A 16 33.12 -20.42 -29.62
C ASN A 16 32.61 -20.45 -28.17
N VAL A 17 33.34 -19.85 -27.22
CA VAL A 17 32.90 -19.73 -25.81
C VAL A 17 31.71 -18.78 -25.69
N ALA A 18 31.74 -17.63 -26.38
CA ALA A 18 30.63 -16.69 -26.39
C ALA A 18 29.36 -17.29 -27.00
N ALA A 19 29.49 -18.02 -28.11
CA ALA A 19 28.37 -18.73 -28.75
C ALA A 19 27.79 -19.83 -27.84
N HIS A 20 28.65 -20.58 -27.12
CA HIS A 20 28.21 -21.60 -26.17
C HIS A 20 27.47 -20.99 -24.97
N GLN A 21 27.99 -19.90 -24.40
CA GLN A 21 27.32 -19.18 -23.31
C GLN A 21 25.96 -18.61 -23.72
N ALA A 22 25.88 -18.01 -24.92
CA ALA A 22 24.61 -17.52 -25.48
C ALA A 22 23.61 -18.66 -25.71
N GLY A 23 24.07 -19.82 -26.18
CA GLY A 23 23.25 -21.03 -26.33
C GLY A 23 22.69 -21.54 -25.00
N MET A 24 23.54 -21.63 -23.97
CA MET A 24 23.13 -22.06 -22.62
C MET A 24 22.14 -21.06 -21.98
N ALA A 25 22.36 -19.75 -22.14
CA ALA A 25 21.43 -18.73 -21.69
C ALA A 25 20.05 -18.86 -22.37
N THR A 26 20.04 -19.12 -23.67
CA THR A 26 18.81 -19.34 -24.44
C THR A 26 18.05 -20.58 -23.96
N LEU A 27 18.76 -21.68 -23.68
CA LEU A 27 18.16 -22.91 -23.15
C LEU A 27 17.57 -22.69 -21.76
N ASN A 28 18.32 -22.03 -20.87
CA ASN A 28 17.85 -21.71 -19.51
C ASN A 28 16.57 -20.88 -19.55
N ASN A 29 16.50 -19.86 -20.42
CA ASN A 29 15.30 -19.04 -20.58
C ASN A 29 14.10 -19.86 -21.04
N ARG A 30 14.28 -20.78 -22.00
CA ARG A 30 13.20 -21.67 -22.45
C ARG A 30 12.73 -22.64 -21.37
N MET A 31 13.65 -23.17 -20.56
CA MET A 31 13.32 -24.05 -19.44
C MET A 31 12.53 -23.30 -18.37
N GLU A 32 12.91 -22.05 -18.07
CA GLU A 32 12.20 -21.22 -17.11
C GLU A 32 10.81 -20.84 -17.63
N ASP A 33 10.66 -20.54 -18.93
CA ASP A 33 9.37 -20.27 -19.55
C ASP A 33 8.43 -21.49 -19.50
N ALA A 34 8.93 -22.68 -19.86
CA ALA A 34 8.14 -23.91 -19.77
C ALA A 34 7.74 -24.24 -18.32
N LYS A 35 8.62 -23.98 -17.36
CA LYS A 35 8.33 -24.11 -15.93
C LYS A 35 7.23 -23.13 -15.50
N ASN A 36 7.31 -21.86 -15.93
CA ASN A 36 6.33 -20.83 -15.63
C ASN A 36 4.96 -21.14 -16.25
N GLU A 37 4.93 -21.62 -17.49
CA GLU A 37 3.70 -22.06 -18.16
C GLU A 37 3.05 -23.23 -17.40
N ARG A 38 3.83 -24.23 -17.01
CA ARG A 38 3.32 -25.35 -16.19
C ARG A 38 2.80 -24.88 -14.83
N ASN A 39 3.47 -23.94 -14.18
CA ASN A 39 3.04 -23.42 -12.87
C ASN A 39 1.79 -22.53 -12.96
N ARG A 40 1.33 -22.17 -14.17
CA ARG A 40 0.03 -21.52 -14.41
C ARG A 40 -1.14 -22.51 -14.46
N ASP A 41 -0.92 -23.80 -14.29
CA ASP A 41 -2.01 -24.75 -14.06
C ASP A 41 -2.13 -25.06 -12.56
N TRP A 42 -2.91 -24.22 -11.86
CA TRP A 42 -3.19 -24.41 -10.44
C TRP A 42 -3.99 -25.68 -10.12
N SER A 43 -4.61 -26.30 -11.12
CA SER A 43 -5.30 -27.59 -10.96
C SER A 43 -4.34 -28.78 -10.99
N ASN A 44 -3.12 -28.60 -11.50
CA ASN A 44 -2.13 -29.66 -11.68
C ASN A 44 -0.70 -29.20 -11.34
N LEU A 45 -0.53 -28.55 -10.19
CA LEU A 45 0.77 -28.09 -9.73
C LEU A 45 1.72 -29.27 -9.45
N PRO A 46 3.02 -29.16 -9.80
CA PRO A 46 4.01 -30.17 -9.46
C PRO A 46 3.99 -30.53 -7.97
N GLU A 47 4.27 -31.78 -7.64
CA GLU A 47 4.23 -32.24 -6.25
C GLU A 47 5.14 -31.40 -5.34
N LYS A 48 6.33 -31.04 -5.82
CA LYS A 48 7.33 -30.23 -5.09
C LYS A 48 7.11 -28.72 -5.20
N HIS A 49 6.05 -28.27 -5.87
CA HIS A 49 5.76 -26.85 -6.00
C HIS A 49 5.47 -26.23 -4.61
N PRO A 50 6.05 -25.07 -4.25
CA PRO A 50 5.84 -24.47 -2.94
C PRO A 50 4.35 -24.25 -2.60
N LEU A 51 3.55 -23.76 -3.55
CA LEU A 51 2.11 -23.59 -3.36
C LEU A 51 1.37 -24.92 -3.09
N ASN A 52 1.73 -26.01 -3.78
CA ASN A 52 1.14 -27.33 -3.55
C ASN A 52 1.51 -27.88 -2.16
N GLN A 53 2.78 -27.71 -1.76
CA GLN A 53 3.23 -28.05 -0.41
C GLN A 53 2.54 -27.20 0.66
N PHE A 54 2.30 -25.91 0.38
CA PHE A 54 1.57 -25.03 1.29
C PHE A 54 0.13 -25.50 1.52
N VAL A 55 -0.57 -25.94 0.47
CA VAL A 55 -1.92 -26.52 0.60
C VAL A 55 -1.92 -27.76 1.49
N LYS A 56 -0.93 -28.65 1.35
CA LYS A 56 -0.82 -29.86 2.18
C LYS A 56 -0.65 -29.55 3.67
N GLU A 57 0.01 -28.44 4.00
CA GLU A 57 0.24 -28.01 5.38
C GLU A 57 -0.87 -27.12 5.95
N LEU A 58 -1.76 -26.61 5.10
CA LEU A 58 -2.85 -25.71 5.51
C LEU A 58 -3.74 -26.29 6.62
N PRO A 59 -4.16 -27.58 6.62
CA PRO A 59 -5.01 -28.12 7.69
C PRO A 59 -4.41 -27.96 9.09
N ALA A 60 -3.15 -28.34 9.26
CA ALA A 60 -2.45 -28.23 10.55
C ALA A 60 -2.24 -26.75 10.97
N LEU A 61 -2.02 -25.87 9.99
CA LEU A 61 -1.92 -24.43 10.22
C LEU A 61 -3.25 -23.85 10.73
N LEU A 62 -4.37 -24.19 10.09
CA LEU A 62 -5.71 -23.72 10.47
C LEU A 62 -6.15 -24.29 11.82
N GLU A 63 -5.81 -25.55 12.13
CA GLU A 63 -6.03 -26.13 13.45
C GLU A 63 -5.27 -25.34 14.53
N LYS A 64 -3.99 -25.03 14.29
CA LYS A 64 -3.14 -24.27 15.22
C LYS A 64 -3.64 -22.85 15.47
N THR A 65 -4.22 -22.18 14.48
CA THR A 65 -4.74 -20.82 14.63
C THR A 65 -6.18 -20.80 15.14
N GLY A 66 -6.96 -21.83 14.83
CA GLY A 66 -8.40 -21.88 15.05
C GLY A 66 -9.11 -20.69 14.39
N TYR A 67 -8.64 -20.26 13.22
CA TYR A 67 -9.18 -19.15 12.43
C TYR A 67 -8.74 -19.29 10.97
N ASN A 68 -9.65 -19.06 10.02
CA ASN A 68 -9.45 -19.34 8.60
C ASN A 68 -9.88 -18.21 7.66
N GLU A 69 -10.15 -17.00 8.15
CA GLU A 69 -10.47 -15.85 7.30
C GLU A 69 -9.22 -15.01 7.02
N MET A 70 -9.00 -14.66 5.75
CA MET A 70 -7.94 -13.75 5.31
C MET A 70 -8.44 -12.86 4.16
N TYR A 71 -8.41 -11.54 4.34
CA TYR A 71 -8.82 -10.54 3.35
C TYR A 71 -10.25 -10.71 2.82
N GLY A 72 -11.16 -11.20 3.66
CA GLY A 72 -12.54 -11.54 3.33
C GLY A 72 -12.72 -12.92 2.71
N VAL A 73 -11.65 -13.70 2.53
CA VAL A 73 -11.68 -15.05 1.95
C VAL A 73 -11.59 -16.08 3.06
N GLU A 74 -12.51 -17.05 3.07
CA GLU A 74 -12.37 -18.25 3.90
C GLU A 74 -11.42 -19.25 3.25
N LEU A 75 -10.33 -19.57 3.94
CA LEU A 75 -9.37 -20.59 3.54
C LEU A 75 -9.98 -21.98 3.75
N LYS A 76 -10.03 -22.77 2.67
CA LYS A 76 -10.70 -24.08 2.63
C LYS A 76 -9.67 -25.19 2.61
N ILE A 77 -9.87 -26.19 3.46
CA ILE A 77 -9.15 -27.46 3.38
C ILE A 77 -9.59 -28.16 2.09
N THR A 78 -8.62 -28.69 1.34
CA THR A 78 -8.89 -29.40 0.09
C THR A 78 -9.51 -30.77 0.39
N PRO A 79 -10.72 -31.09 -0.08
CA PRO A 79 -11.29 -32.42 0.05
C PRO A 79 -10.47 -33.44 -0.74
N GLU A 80 -10.44 -34.70 -0.26
CA GLU A 80 -9.76 -35.79 -0.97
C GLU A 80 -10.31 -35.94 -2.40
N GLY A 81 -9.40 -36.04 -3.37
CA GLY A 81 -9.76 -36.21 -4.79
C GLY A 81 -10.29 -34.94 -5.49
N GLN A 82 -10.33 -33.78 -4.83
CA GLN A 82 -10.72 -32.50 -5.44
C GLN A 82 -9.54 -31.55 -5.58
N PRO A 83 -9.54 -30.65 -6.57
CA PRO A 83 -8.55 -29.59 -6.64
C PRO A 83 -8.74 -28.58 -5.49
N PRO A 84 -7.66 -27.94 -5.01
CA PRO A 84 -7.77 -26.87 -4.01
C PRO A 84 -8.62 -25.71 -4.52
N ALA A 85 -9.34 -25.04 -3.61
CA ALA A 85 -10.12 -23.87 -3.99
C ALA A 85 -9.22 -22.74 -4.52
N HIS A 86 -9.56 -22.17 -5.68
CA HIS A 86 -8.78 -21.10 -6.32
C HIS A 86 -8.51 -19.92 -5.39
N THR A 87 -9.53 -19.48 -4.65
CA THR A 87 -9.41 -18.36 -3.71
C THR A 87 -8.47 -18.67 -2.55
N THR A 88 -8.37 -19.93 -2.11
CA THR A 88 -7.39 -20.35 -1.11
C THR A 88 -5.98 -20.30 -1.70
N LEU A 89 -5.77 -20.85 -2.90
CA LEU A 89 -4.49 -20.80 -3.61
C LEU A 89 -4.03 -19.35 -3.82
N MET A 90 -4.94 -18.45 -4.15
CA MET A 90 -4.67 -17.02 -4.31
C MET A 90 -4.09 -16.38 -3.05
N ILE A 91 -4.68 -16.64 -1.88
CA ILE A 91 -4.15 -16.14 -0.62
C ILE A 91 -2.79 -16.76 -0.32
N LEU A 92 -2.63 -18.09 -0.44
CA LEU A 92 -1.36 -18.75 -0.18
C LEU A 92 -0.24 -18.24 -1.09
N GLN A 93 -0.55 -17.96 -2.37
CA GLN A 93 0.40 -17.42 -3.33
C GLN A 93 0.84 -16.00 -2.97
N LYS A 94 -0.06 -15.14 -2.48
CA LYS A 94 0.30 -13.80 -1.96
C LYS A 94 1.33 -13.90 -0.84
N PHE A 95 1.15 -14.82 0.10
CA PHE A 95 2.12 -15.03 1.18
C PHE A 95 3.44 -15.62 0.68
N LEU A 96 3.43 -16.53 -0.29
CA LEU A 96 4.66 -17.02 -0.92
C LEU A 96 5.44 -15.90 -1.60
N ARG A 97 4.76 -15.07 -2.40
CA ARG A 97 5.38 -13.94 -3.10
C ARG A 97 5.99 -12.92 -2.14
N ALA A 98 5.29 -12.59 -1.06
CA ALA A 98 5.80 -11.69 -0.03
C ALA A 98 7.05 -12.21 0.70
N ASN A 99 7.30 -13.52 0.63
CA ASN A 99 8.45 -14.17 1.24
C ASN A 99 9.39 -14.77 0.18
N GLU A 100 9.40 -14.22 -1.03
CA GLU A 100 10.34 -14.59 -2.10
C GLU A 100 10.29 -16.08 -2.50
N GLY A 101 9.13 -16.72 -2.32
CA GLY A 101 8.93 -18.16 -2.55
C GLY A 101 9.36 -19.07 -1.39
N ASP A 102 9.85 -18.52 -0.28
CA ASP A 102 10.20 -19.28 0.92
C ASP A 102 8.93 -19.75 1.65
N LEU A 103 8.64 -21.05 1.52
CA LEU A 103 7.49 -21.69 2.14
C LEU A 103 7.49 -21.60 3.67
N THR A 104 8.65 -21.67 4.31
CA THR A 104 8.73 -21.63 5.79
C THR A 104 8.33 -20.26 6.30
N ARG A 105 8.89 -19.21 5.71
CA ARG A 105 8.58 -17.82 6.07
C ARG A 105 7.14 -17.45 5.71
N ALA A 106 6.64 -17.92 4.56
CA ALA A 106 5.24 -17.73 4.15
C ALA A 106 4.25 -18.35 5.15
N LYS A 107 4.49 -19.59 5.60
CA LYS A 107 3.67 -20.26 6.62
C LYS A 107 3.70 -19.52 7.95
N GLU A 108 4.87 -19.06 8.38
CA GLU A 108 5.03 -18.30 9.61
C GLU A 108 4.24 -16.99 9.54
N GLN A 109 4.39 -16.23 8.46
CA GLN A 109 3.67 -14.97 8.27
C GLN A 109 2.15 -15.18 8.20
N LEU A 110 1.67 -16.19 7.45
CA LEU A 110 0.24 -16.52 7.39
C LEU A 110 -0.30 -16.92 8.77
N THR A 111 0.43 -17.75 9.52
CA THR A 111 0.05 -18.14 10.89
C THR A 111 -0.11 -16.92 11.78
N ASN A 112 0.86 -16.00 11.75
CA ASN A 112 0.84 -14.79 12.55
C ASN A 112 -0.30 -13.85 12.12
N ALA A 113 -0.56 -13.74 10.82
CA ALA A 113 -1.66 -12.95 10.29
C ALA A 113 -3.03 -13.52 10.71
N LEU A 114 -3.26 -14.83 10.62
CA LEU A 114 -4.53 -15.44 11.04
C LEU A 114 -4.78 -15.28 12.54
N LYS A 115 -3.75 -15.43 13.38
CA LYS A 115 -3.86 -15.14 14.82
C LYS A 115 -4.23 -13.69 15.08
N TRP A 116 -3.53 -12.77 14.41
CA TRP A 116 -3.82 -11.34 14.52
C TRP A 116 -5.24 -11.03 14.06
N ARG A 117 -5.73 -11.59 12.95
CA ARG A 117 -7.11 -11.37 12.47
C ARG A 117 -8.15 -11.88 13.46
N LYS A 118 -7.91 -13.04 14.08
CA LYS A 118 -8.77 -13.59 15.14
C LYS A 118 -8.89 -12.66 16.35
N GLU A 119 -7.76 -12.10 16.79
CA GLU A 119 -7.69 -11.25 17.99
C GLU A 119 -8.12 -9.81 17.70
N TYR A 120 -7.59 -9.21 16.64
CA TYR A 120 -7.80 -7.82 16.26
C TYR A 120 -9.14 -7.58 15.59
N LYS A 121 -9.71 -8.60 14.92
CA LYS A 121 -11.02 -8.53 14.23
C LYS A 121 -11.11 -7.33 13.27
N PRO A 122 -10.31 -7.30 12.20
CA PRO A 122 -10.28 -6.16 11.27
C PRO A 122 -11.59 -6.00 10.48
N LEU A 123 -12.32 -7.10 10.23
CA LEU A 123 -13.66 -7.02 9.60
C LEU A 123 -14.69 -6.33 10.49
N ASP A 124 -14.56 -6.41 11.82
CA ASP A 124 -15.40 -5.64 12.74
C ASP A 124 -15.09 -4.14 12.62
N ALA A 125 -13.83 -3.76 12.39
CA ALA A 125 -13.41 -2.37 12.19
C ALA A 125 -14.17 -1.71 11.03
N LEU A 126 -14.46 -2.48 9.96
CA LEU A 126 -15.22 -1.99 8.82
C LEU A 126 -16.68 -1.62 9.17
N ASN A 127 -17.23 -2.22 10.23
CA ASN A 127 -18.60 -1.99 10.68
C ASN A 127 -18.70 -0.90 11.76
N GLU A 128 -17.57 -0.47 12.32
CA GLU A 128 -17.49 0.58 13.33
C GLU A 128 -17.79 1.97 12.75
N THR A 129 -18.17 2.88 13.64
CA THR A 129 -18.38 4.30 13.36
C THR A 129 -17.21 5.09 13.92
N PHE A 130 -16.56 5.90 13.08
CA PHE A 130 -15.38 6.68 13.44
C PHE A 130 -15.72 8.17 13.62
N PRO A 131 -14.97 8.92 14.45
CA PRO A 131 -15.21 10.37 14.59
C PRO A 131 -14.93 11.13 13.30
N HIS A 132 -15.97 11.74 12.71
CA HIS A 132 -15.86 12.54 11.49
C HIS A 132 -14.87 13.68 11.70
N ASN A 133 -14.92 14.31 12.87
CA ASN A 133 -14.05 15.44 13.18
C ASN A 133 -12.54 15.07 13.23
N LYS A 134 -12.17 13.79 13.40
CA LYS A 134 -10.78 13.32 13.43
C LYS A 134 -10.32 12.77 12.09
N PHE A 135 -11.19 12.02 11.42
CA PHE A 135 -10.82 11.16 10.30
C PHE A 135 -11.66 11.37 9.03
N GLY A 136 -12.73 12.18 9.10
CA GLY A 136 -13.53 12.57 7.96
C GLY A 136 -12.66 13.26 6.91
N GLY A 137 -12.88 12.91 5.64
CA GLY A 137 -12.12 13.45 4.52
C GLY A 137 -10.70 12.91 4.33
N LEU A 138 -10.21 12.02 5.21
CA LEU A 138 -8.83 11.52 5.14
C LEU A 138 -8.66 10.27 4.28
N GLY A 139 -9.73 9.55 3.95
CA GLY A 139 -9.66 8.24 3.33
C GLY A 139 -10.81 7.96 2.38
N TYR A 140 -10.48 7.62 1.14
CA TYR A 140 -11.46 7.27 0.11
C TYR A 140 -11.00 6.04 -0.68
N VAL A 141 -11.95 5.23 -1.12
CA VAL A 141 -11.73 4.12 -2.04
C VAL A 141 -12.57 4.37 -3.29
N THR A 142 -11.93 4.31 -4.45
CA THR A 142 -12.58 4.44 -5.75
C THR A 142 -12.03 3.40 -6.71
N LYS A 143 -12.53 3.39 -7.93
CA LYS A 143 -11.98 2.61 -9.04
C LYS A 143 -11.62 3.52 -10.20
N VAL A 144 -10.58 3.16 -10.94
CA VAL A 144 -10.10 3.91 -12.11
C VAL A 144 -9.82 2.96 -13.27
N THR A 145 -9.93 3.47 -14.49
CA THR A 145 -9.51 2.77 -15.70
C THR A 145 -8.29 3.45 -16.32
N GLY A 146 -7.47 2.67 -17.02
CA GLY A 146 -6.31 3.19 -17.76
C GLY A 146 -5.06 3.42 -16.90
N ALA A 147 -4.91 2.71 -15.78
CA ALA A 147 -3.65 2.72 -15.05
C ALA A 147 -2.53 2.15 -15.93
N THR A 148 -1.41 2.87 -16.04
CA THR A 148 -0.33 2.53 -16.98
C THR A 148 0.56 1.40 -16.48
N GLU A 149 0.63 1.25 -15.16
CA GLU A 149 1.51 0.28 -14.49
C GLU A 149 0.83 -1.06 -14.21
N THR A 150 -0.49 -1.15 -14.42
CA THR A 150 -1.25 -2.40 -14.29
C THR A 150 -1.75 -2.84 -15.67
N LYS A 151 -2.26 -4.08 -15.76
CA LYS A 151 -3.01 -4.57 -16.93
C LYS A 151 -4.49 -4.80 -16.63
N ASN A 152 -4.90 -4.38 -15.44
CA ASN A 152 -6.28 -4.50 -15.04
C ASN A 152 -7.12 -3.58 -15.94
N LYS A 153 -8.32 -4.04 -16.30
CA LYS A 153 -9.28 -3.18 -17.01
C LYS A 153 -9.73 -2.02 -16.12
N GLU A 154 -9.78 -2.28 -14.82
CA GLU A 154 -10.18 -1.37 -13.77
C GLU A 154 -9.38 -1.70 -12.51
N ASP A 155 -8.84 -0.69 -11.84
CA ASP A 155 -8.05 -0.82 -10.62
C ASP A 155 -8.77 -0.19 -9.43
N VAL A 156 -8.70 -0.85 -8.27
CA VAL A 156 -9.11 -0.26 -7.00
C VAL A 156 -8.02 0.69 -6.51
N VAL A 157 -8.41 1.91 -6.14
CA VAL A 157 -7.50 2.95 -5.65
C VAL A 157 -7.94 3.45 -4.28
N THR A 158 -7.03 3.44 -3.31
CA THR A 158 -7.24 4.05 -1.99
C THR A 158 -6.50 5.37 -1.89
N PHE A 159 -7.22 6.46 -1.70
CA PHE A 159 -6.68 7.79 -1.44
C PHE A 159 -6.57 8.05 0.06
N ASN A 160 -5.40 8.52 0.50
CA ASN A 160 -5.09 8.90 1.87
C ASN A 160 -4.70 10.39 1.88
N ILE A 161 -5.63 11.25 2.32
CA ILE A 161 -5.50 12.71 2.22
C ILE A 161 -4.91 13.29 3.52
N TYR A 162 -3.67 12.93 3.82
CA TYR A 162 -3.02 13.35 5.07
C TYR A 162 -2.75 14.85 5.16
N GLY A 163 -2.68 15.53 4.01
CA GLY A 163 -2.66 17.00 3.95
C GLY A 163 -3.77 17.70 4.73
N ALA A 164 -4.97 17.10 4.78
CA ALA A 164 -6.10 17.66 5.50
C ALA A 164 -5.89 17.67 7.04
N ALA A 165 -5.05 16.79 7.57
CA ALA A 165 -4.70 16.74 8.98
C ALA A 165 -3.55 17.69 9.38
N ALA A 166 -2.95 18.41 8.42
CA ALA A 166 -1.74 19.20 8.67
C ALA A 166 -1.94 20.37 9.66
N LYS A 167 -3.15 20.90 9.76
CA LYS A 167 -3.48 22.04 10.65
C LYS A 167 -3.53 21.64 12.13
N ASP A 168 -3.99 20.42 12.42
CA ASP A 168 -4.04 19.87 13.77
C ASP A 168 -3.69 18.37 13.77
N PRO A 169 -2.40 18.03 13.66
CA PRO A 169 -1.97 16.63 13.64
C PRO A 169 -2.29 15.90 14.94
N LYS A 170 -2.36 16.61 16.07
CA LYS A 170 -2.63 15.98 17.37
C LYS A 170 -4.07 15.44 17.42
N LYS A 171 -5.02 16.14 16.79
CA LYS A 171 -6.41 15.66 16.69
C LYS A 171 -6.54 14.32 15.96
N THR A 172 -5.79 14.14 14.87
CA THR A 172 -5.85 12.92 14.05
C THR A 172 -4.92 11.82 14.57
N PHE A 173 -3.69 12.15 14.97
CA PHE A 173 -2.63 11.19 15.27
C PHE A 173 -2.30 11.06 16.76
N GLY A 174 -2.83 11.92 17.62
CA GLY A 174 -2.56 11.91 19.07
C GLY A 174 -3.10 10.68 19.79
N ASP A 175 -4.09 10.01 19.20
CA ASP A 175 -4.54 8.68 19.60
C ASP A 175 -4.14 7.68 18.49
N THR A 176 -2.96 7.08 18.68
CA THR A 176 -2.37 6.15 17.71
C THR A 176 -3.24 4.91 17.49
N ASP A 177 -3.92 4.39 18.52
CA ASP A 177 -4.73 3.18 18.40
C ASP A 177 -6.02 3.45 17.63
N ALA A 178 -6.68 4.58 17.91
CA ALA A 178 -7.85 5.01 17.14
C ALA A 178 -7.49 5.24 15.66
N PHE A 179 -6.36 5.90 15.38
CA PHE A 179 -5.90 6.10 14.01
C PHE A 179 -5.61 4.77 13.30
N VAL A 180 -4.92 3.85 13.96
CA VAL A 180 -4.62 2.53 13.39
C VAL A 180 -5.91 1.74 13.13
N ARG A 181 -6.88 1.77 14.05
CA ARG A 181 -8.18 1.11 13.86
C ARG A 181 -8.93 1.65 12.65
N TRP A 182 -9.01 2.98 12.52
CA TRP A 182 -9.59 3.64 11.36
C TRP A 182 -8.88 3.24 10.06
N ARG A 183 -7.54 3.23 10.07
CA ARG A 183 -6.76 2.94 8.86
C ARG A 183 -6.84 1.47 8.44
N VAL A 184 -7.06 0.55 9.39
CA VAL A 184 -7.43 -0.85 9.12
C VAL A 184 -8.80 -0.95 8.49
N ALA A 185 -9.80 -0.25 9.03
CA ALA A 185 -11.15 -0.26 8.45
C ALA A 185 -11.13 0.22 6.98
N LEU A 186 -10.35 1.26 6.67
CA LEU A 186 -10.15 1.72 5.29
C LEU A 186 -9.43 0.68 4.42
N MET A 187 -8.46 -0.06 4.99
CA MET A 187 -7.78 -1.17 4.29
C MET A 187 -8.74 -2.32 3.99
N GLU A 188 -9.55 -2.74 4.95
CA GLU A 188 -10.56 -3.80 4.75
C GLU A 188 -11.64 -3.37 3.76
N LEU A 189 -12.06 -2.09 3.78
CA LEU A 189 -12.94 -1.54 2.74
C LEU A 189 -12.31 -1.66 1.35
N THR A 190 -11.01 -1.37 1.24
CA THR A 190 -10.24 -1.50 -0.01
C THR A 190 -10.21 -2.95 -0.50
N LEU A 191 -9.87 -3.89 0.39
CA LEU A 191 -9.82 -5.32 0.06
C LEU A 191 -11.18 -5.85 -0.37
N LYS A 192 -12.26 -5.38 0.26
CA LYS A 192 -13.63 -5.71 -0.16
C LYS A 192 -13.92 -5.28 -1.61
N GLN A 193 -13.36 -4.16 -2.08
CA GLN A 193 -13.53 -3.72 -3.47
C GLN A 193 -12.73 -4.54 -4.49
N LEU A 194 -11.68 -5.25 -4.06
CA LEU A 194 -10.91 -6.16 -4.92
C LEU A 194 -11.69 -7.46 -5.22
N ASP A 195 -12.77 -7.74 -4.50
CA ASP A 195 -13.65 -8.90 -4.67
C ASP A 195 -12.90 -10.23 -4.85
N LEU A 196 -11.98 -10.50 -3.91
CA LEU A 196 -11.12 -11.68 -3.93
C LEU A 196 -11.91 -13.01 -4.01
N ASN A 197 -13.14 -13.05 -3.50
CA ASN A 197 -13.97 -14.26 -3.53
C ASN A 197 -14.46 -14.61 -4.94
N SER A 198 -14.49 -13.65 -5.86
CA SER A 198 -14.88 -13.84 -7.26
C SER A 198 -13.68 -13.98 -8.21
N GLY A 199 -12.46 -13.94 -7.66
CA GLY A 199 -11.23 -14.00 -8.45
C GLY A 199 -11.02 -15.35 -9.15
N THR A 200 -10.69 -15.32 -10.43
CA THR A 200 -10.38 -16.50 -11.27
C THR A 200 -9.00 -16.45 -11.93
N GLU A 201 -8.35 -15.29 -11.95
CA GLU A 201 -7.03 -15.10 -12.52
C GLU A 201 -5.96 -15.72 -11.62
N ILE A 202 -4.89 -16.19 -12.25
CA ILE A 202 -3.77 -16.82 -11.55
C ILE A 202 -2.73 -15.78 -11.19
N ILE A 203 -2.30 -15.80 -9.92
CA ILE A 203 -1.16 -15.03 -9.47
C ILE A 203 0.11 -15.84 -9.80
N PRO A 204 1.09 -15.29 -10.54
CA PRO A 204 2.29 -16.03 -10.88
C PRO A 204 3.24 -16.18 -9.69
N ASP A 205 4.21 -17.07 -9.83
CA ASP A 205 5.30 -17.24 -8.87
C ASP A 205 6.12 -15.97 -8.65
N TYR A 206 6.77 -15.91 -7.49
CA TYR A 206 7.75 -14.87 -7.22
C TYR A 206 8.84 -14.86 -8.29
N GLY A 207 9.30 -13.68 -8.70
CA GLY A 207 10.32 -13.52 -9.75
C GLY A 207 9.81 -13.65 -11.19
N VAL A 208 8.62 -14.22 -11.43
CA VAL A 208 8.05 -14.31 -12.78
C VAL A 208 7.53 -12.94 -13.23
N GLY A 209 7.96 -12.48 -14.40
CA GLY A 209 7.61 -11.16 -14.94
C GLY A 209 8.41 -9.99 -14.35
N GLN A 210 9.36 -10.25 -13.43
CA GLN A 210 10.28 -9.24 -12.91
C GLN A 210 11.48 -9.09 -13.86
N ASN A 211 11.41 -8.18 -14.83
CA ASN A 211 12.60 -7.79 -15.59
C ASN A 211 13.27 -6.58 -14.90
N PRO A 212 14.60 -6.63 -14.63
CA PRO A 212 15.32 -5.55 -13.95
C PRO A 212 15.45 -4.24 -14.73
N TYR A 213 15.08 -4.20 -16.03
CA TYR A 213 15.21 -3.03 -16.91
C TYR A 213 13.94 -2.68 -17.72
N GLN A 214 12.85 -3.44 -17.60
CA GLN A 214 11.58 -3.12 -18.29
C GLN A 214 10.46 -4.00 -17.70
N PHE A 215 9.47 -3.41 -17.04
CA PHE A 215 8.29 -4.17 -16.57
C PHE A 215 7.50 -4.72 -17.77
N ASP A 216 7.77 -5.98 -18.14
CA ASP A 216 7.01 -6.69 -19.18
C ASP A 216 5.81 -7.40 -18.52
N TYR A 217 4.75 -6.63 -18.35
CA TYR A 217 3.46 -7.13 -17.88
C TYR A 217 2.74 -8.07 -18.89
N GLY A 218 3.41 -8.53 -19.94
CA GLY A 218 2.96 -9.69 -20.74
C GLY A 218 3.11 -11.04 -20.02
N LYS A 219 3.84 -11.09 -18.89
CA LYS A 219 4.01 -12.30 -18.06
C LYS A 219 3.53 -12.18 -16.61
N GLY A 220 2.43 -11.44 -16.37
CA GLY A 220 1.53 -11.59 -15.22
C GLY A 220 1.98 -10.91 -13.92
N GLY A 221 1.24 -9.90 -13.47
CA GLY A 221 1.29 -9.44 -12.08
C GLY A 221 0.19 -10.08 -11.24
N ASP A 222 0.09 -9.70 -9.97
CA ASP A 222 -1.06 -10.00 -9.13
C ASP A 222 -2.19 -8.98 -9.43
N PRO A 223 -3.28 -9.37 -10.11
CA PRO A 223 -4.35 -8.43 -10.47
C PRO A 223 -5.21 -8.05 -9.24
N TYR A 224 -5.01 -8.73 -8.12
CA TYR A 224 -5.79 -8.61 -6.89
C TYR A 224 -5.09 -7.72 -5.85
N GLN A 225 -4.58 -6.58 -6.31
CA GLN A 225 -3.90 -5.58 -5.50
C GLN A 225 -4.50 -4.21 -5.76
N ALA A 226 -4.55 -3.38 -4.72
CA ALA A 226 -5.01 -2.01 -4.83
C ALA A 226 -3.84 -1.04 -5.05
N ILE A 227 -4.10 0.04 -5.75
CA ILE A 227 -3.20 1.19 -5.82
C ILE A 227 -3.44 2.06 -4.59
N GLN A 228 -2.39 2.61 -3.99
CA GLN A 228 -2.55 3.61 -2.92
C GLN A 228 -2.02 4.97 -3.36
N VAL A 229 -2.80 6.01 -3.09
CA VAL A 229 -2.42 7.40 -3.27
C VAL A 229 -2.33 8.06 -1.90
N HIS A 230 -1.22 8.71 -1.62
CA HIS A 230 -0.98 9.48 -0.41
C HIS A 230 -0.80 10.95 -0.81
N ASP A 231 -1.74 11.79 -0.41
CA ASP A 231 -1.70 13.22 -0.67
C ASP A 231 -1.15 13.97 0.55
N TYR A 232 0.00 14.62 0.34
CA TYR A 232 0.70 15.38 1.36
C TYR A 232 0.59 16.90 1.18
N GLN A 233 -0.40 17.37 0.43
CA GLN A 233 -0.67 18.80 0.26
C GLN A 233 -0.68 19.52 1.61
N SER A 234 0.19 20.53 1.77
CA SER A 234 0.32 21.34 3.01
C SER A 234 0.90 20.62 4.23
N VAL A 235 1.38 19.37 4.12
CA VAL A 235 2.14 18.73 5.20
C VAL A 235 3.52 19.36 5.32
N SER A 236 3.87 19.78 6.54
CA SER A 236 5.25 20.20 6.85
C SER A 236 6.12 19.00 7.17
N PHE A 237 7.24 18.87 6.45
CA PHE A 237 8.21 17.79 6.65
C PHE A 237 9.43 18.19 7.48
N PHE A 238 9.62 19.48 7.76
CA PHE A 238 10.74 19.97 8.59
C PHE A 238 10.56 19.68 10.08
N ARG A 239 9.31 19.51 10.52
CA ARG A 239 8.96 19.11 11.88
C ARG A 239 7.84 18.08 11.80
N GLN A 240 8.20 16.81 11.78
CA GLN A 240 7.22 15.73 11.89
C GLN A 240 6.89 15.53 13.38
N PRO A 241 5.65 15.82 13.83
CA PRO A 241 5.23 15.56 15.20
C PRO A 241 5.43 14.08 15.55
N SER A 242 5.78 13.81 16.81
CA SER A 242 6.08 12.46 17.30
C SER A 242 4.90 11.49 17.10
N GLU A 243 3.68 12.02 17.16
CA GLU A 243 2.41 11.35 17.01
C GLU A 243 2.22 10.82 15.58
N ILE A 244 2.60 11.62 14.56
CA ILE A 244 2.60 11.18 13.17
C ILE A 244 3.61 10.07 12.97
N LYS A 245 4.82 10.23 13.53
CA LYS A 245 5.88 9.22 13.40
C LYS A 245 5.49 7.89 14.03
N GLN A 246 4.96 7.91 15.26
CA GLN A 246 4.50 6.72 15.97
C GLN A 246 3.36 6.02 15.22
N SER A 247 2.35 6.78 14.79
CA SER A 247 1.23 6.25 14.01
C SER A 247 1.68 5.65 12.68
N SER A 248 2.60 6.32 11.98
CA SER A 248 3.16 5.86 10.70
C SER A 248 3.98 4.58 10.86
N GLN A 249 4.83 4.49 11.88
CA GLN A 249 5.62 3.29 12.15
C GLN A 249 4.71 2.11 12.50
N LYS A 250 3.73 2.32 13.39
CA LYS A 250 2.81 1.26 13.79
C LYS A 250 1.99 0.74 12.62
N ILE A 251 1.48 1.61 11.75
CA ILE A 251 0.70 1.16 10.59
C ILE A 251 1.57 0.44 9.55
N ILE A 252 2.80 0.92 9.31
CA ILE A 252 3.73 0.28 8.38
C ILE A 252 4.07 -1.13 8.86
N ASP A 253 4.46 -1.28 10.12
CA ASP A 253 4.82 -2.58 10.70
C ASP A 253 3.65 -3.56 10.63
N MET A 254 2.45 -3.10 10.95
CA MET A 254 1.24 -3.91 10.92
C MET A 254 0.86 -4.33 9.49
N PHE A 255 0.93 -3.41 8.52
CA PHE A 255 0.62 -3.72 7.12
C PHE A 255 1.66 -4.66 6.49
N GLN A 256 2.94 -4.50 6.81
CA GLN A 256 3.99 -5.43 6.36
C GLN A 256 3.77 -6.83 6.92
N ARG A 257 3.39 -6.94 8.20
CA ARG A 257 3.21 -8.25 8.86
C ARG A 257 1.93 -8.97 8.41
N TYR A 258 0.83 -8.24 8.25
CA TYR A 258 -0.51 -8.85 8.15
C TYR A 258 -1.23 -8.58 6.82
N TYR A 259 -0.73 -7.66 5.98
CA TYR A 259 -1.30 -7.33 4.67
C TYR A 259 -0.30 -7.47 3.50
N PRO A 260 0.54 -8.53 3.44
CA PRO A 260 1.41 -8.74 2.29
C PRO A 260 0.66 -8.84 0.95
N GLU A 261 1.30 -8.36 -0.13
CA GLU A 261 0.79 -8.49 -1.52
C GLU A 261 -0.67 -8.02 -1.69
N THR A 262 -1.02 -6.92 -1.00
CA THR A 262 -2.33 -6.23 -1.13
C THR A 262 -2.24 -4.90 -1.88
N VAL A 263 -1.02 -4.39 -2.08
CA VAL A 263 -0.75 -3.10 -2.73
C VAL A 263 0.14 -3.29 -3.95
N SER A 264 -0.31 -2.78 -5.10
CA SER A 264 0.41 -2.85 -6.37
C SER A 264 1.39 -1.69 -6.48
N TYR A 265 0.87 -0.45 -6.49
CA TYR A 265 1.65 0.78 -6.62
C TYR A 265 1.26 1.80 -5.55
N LYS A 266 2.22 2.62 -5.13
CA LYS A 266 2.01 3.74 -4.21
C LYS A 266 2.44 5.04 -4.84
N TYR A 267 1.51 5.98 -4.96
CA TYR A 267 1.77 7.34 -5.42
C TYR A 267 1.77 8.29 -4.23
N PHE A 268 2.82 9.07 -4.11
CA PHE A 268 2.92 10.14 -3.13
C PHE A 268 2.85 11.47 -3.87
N VAL A 269 1.74 12.19 -3.73
CA VAL A 269 1.46 13.42 -4.48
C VAL A 269 1.56 14.65 -3.59
N ASN A 270 1.80 15.80 -4.22
CA ASN A 270 2.01 17.09 -3.56
C ASN A 270 3.17 17.06 -2.55
N VAL A 271 4.23 16.32 -2.89
CA VAL A 271 5.43 16.17 -2.05
C VAL A 271 6.40 17.34 -2.34
N PRO A 272 6.79 18.15 -1.33
CA PRO A 272 7.71 19.27 -1.53
C PRO A 272 9.04 18.84 -2.14
N THR A 273 9.61 19.64 -3.04
CA THR A 273 10.88 19.36 -3.74
C THR A 273 12.06 19.17 -2.79
N ILE A 274 12.05 19.87 -1.64
CA ILE A 274 13.03 19.70 -0.57
C ILE A 274 13.02 18.28 0.05
N MET A 275 12.05 17.43 -0.27
CA MET A 275 12.00 16.03 0.18
C MET A 275 12.55 15.03 -0.84
N GLN A 276 13.07 15.48 -1.99
CA GLN A 276 13.69 14.58 -2.97
C GLN A 276 14.90 13.80 -2.39
N TRP A 277 15.62 14.36 -1.40
CA TRP A 277 16.69 13.62 -0.70
C TRP A 277 16.16 12.40 0.07
N MET A 278 14.91 12.43 0.53
CA MET A 278 14.28 11.30 1.24
C MET A 278 14.09 10.09 0.30
N MET A 279 13.89 10.31 -1.01
CA MET A 279 13.87 9.23 -1.99
C MET A 279 15.22 8.52 -2.09
N GLY A 280 16.33 9.28 -2.00
CA GLY A 280 17.68 8.71 -1.95
C GLY A 280 17.93 7.87 -0.70
N ALA A 281 17.45 8.34 0.46
CA ALA A 281 17.55 7.60 1.72
C ALA A 281 16.68 6.32 1.72
N MET A 282 15.43 6.40 1.24
CA MET A 282 14.55 5.23 1.11
C MET A 282 15.12 4.18 0.16
N LYS A 283 15.81 4.60 -0.91
CA LYS A 283 16.51 3.68 -1.82
C LYS A 283 17.60 2.84 -1.16
N MET A 284 18.18 3.31 -0.06
CA MET A 284 19.21 2.60 0.69
C MET A 284 18.61 1.63 1.73
N LEU A 285 17.39 1.88 2.20
CA LEU A 285 16.76 1.14 3.30
C LEU A 285 15.72 0.11 2.85
N MET A 286 15.10 0.28 1.68
CA MET A 286 14.03 -0.58 1.17
C MET A 286 14.53 -1.59 0.14
N SER A 287 13.82 -2.71 -0.01
CA SER A 287 14.08 -3.66 -1.10
C SER A 287 13.82 -3.03 -2.47
N LYS A 288 14.52 -3.49 -3.51
CA LYS A 288 14.38 -2.99 -4.88
C LYS A 288 12.92 -3.06 -5.35
N ASP A 289 12.24 -4.18 -5.05
CA ASP A 289 10.83 -4.41 -5.36
C ASP A 289 9.90 -3.37 -4.72
N SER A 290 10.19 -2.95 -3.48
CA SER A 290 9.36 -1.96 -2.79
C SER A 290 9.55 -0.56 -3.36
N ILE A 291 10.76 -0.19 -3.74
CA ILE A 291 11.08 1.12 -4.34
C ILE A 291 10.44 1.25 -5.72
N GLN A 292 10.49 0.19 -6.52
CA GLN A 292 9.95 0.17 -7.89
C GLN A 292 8.44 0.36 -7.94
N LYS A 293 7.74 -0.02 -6.86
CA LYS A 293 6.29 0.17 -6.72
C LYS A 293 5.91 1.57 -6.22
N MET A 294 6.86 2.48 -6.03
CA MET A 294 6.60 3.80 -5.45
C MET A 294 6.97 4.94 -6.40
N THR A 295 6.03 5.87 -6.58
CA THR A 295 6.20 7.07 -7.40
C THR A 295 5.91 8.30 -6.56
N TRP A 296 6.85 9.26 -6.55
CA TRP A 296 6.70 10.51 -5.83
C TRP A 296 6.59 11.68 -6.80
N MET A 297 5.63 12.56 -6.54
CA MET A 297 5.24 13.62 -7.45
C MET A 297 5.13 14.94 -6.67
N THR A 298 5.80 15.97 -7.17
CA THR A 298 5.66 17.31 -6.58
C THR A 298 4.32 17.94 -6.94
N ALA A 299 3.82 17.74 -8.16
CA ALA A 299 2.54 18.24 -8.60
C ALA A 299 1.52 17.10 -8.66
N GLY A 300 0.52 17.12 -7.79
CA GLY A 300 -0.50 16.06 -7.73
C GLY A 300 -1.41 16.02 -8.96
N ASN A 301 -1.53 17.12 -9.70
CA ASN A 301 -2.30 17.21 -10.94
C ASN A 301 -1.71 16.43 -12.13
N GLN A 302 -0.59 15.73 -11.94
CA GLN A 302 0.00 14.84 -12.94
C GLN A 302 -0.38 13.37 -12.71
N LEU A 303 -1.11 13.05 -11.64
CA LEU A 303 -1.45 11.66 -11.31
C LEU A 303 -2.29 10.98 -12.39
N ASN A 304 -3.10 11.74 -13.13
CA ASN A 304 -3.86 11.26 -14.30
C ASN A 304 -2.98 10.61 -15.40
N GLN A 305 -1.69 10.97 -15.48
CA GLN A 305 -0.76 10.38 -16.44
C GLN A 305 -0.47 8.90 -16.13
N TYR A 306 -0.65 8.51 -14.86
CA TYR A 306 -0.42 7.16 -14.37
C TYR A 306 -1.72 6.38 -14.16
N LEU A 307 -2.78 7.06 -13.68
CA LEU A 307 -4.04 6.42 -13.27
C LEU A 307 -5.21 6.67 -14.22
N GLY A 308 -4.98 7.34 -15.35
CA GLY A 308 -6.02 7.66 -16.32
C GLY A 308 -6.88 8.87 -15.92
N SER A 309 -7.92 9.15 -16.73
CA SER A 309 -8.75 10.35 -16.56
C SER A 309 -9.82 10.26 -15.48
N ASP A 310 -10.03 9.09 -14.89
CA ASP A 310 -11.09 8.86 -13.89
C ASP A 310 -10.74 9.44 -12.52
N VAL A 311 -9.48 9.81 -12.30
CA VAL A 311 -9.10 10.55 -11.09
C VAL A 311 -9.76 11.94 -11.05
N PRO A 312 -10.00 12.50 -9.85
CA PRO A 312 -10.53 13.84 -9.68
C PRO A 312 -9.72 14.95 -10.39
N LYS A 313 -10.33 16.12 -10.53
CA LYS A 313 -9.71 17.30 -11.17
C LYS A 313 -8.45 17.76 -10.44
N GLU A 314 -8.41 17.66 -9.12
CA GLU A 314 -7.25 18.00 -8.28
C GLU A 314 -6.03 17.13 -8.62
N TYR A 315 -6.28 15.95 -9.18
CA TYR A 315 -5.27 14.99 -9.63
C TYR A 315 -5.09 14.98 -11.16
N GLY A 316 -5.59 16.02 -11.85
CA GLY A 316 -5.44 16.24 -13.28
C GLY A 316 -6.44 15.52 -14.17
N GLY A 317 -7.35 14.74 -13.58
CA GLY A 317 -8.35 13.99 -14.32
C GLY A 317 -9.64 14.77 -14.56
N LYS A 318 -10.68 14.04 -14.94
CA LYS A 318 -12.03 14.53 -15.22
C LYS A 318 -13.08 13.83 -14.35
N GLY A 319 -12.65 12.95 -13.45
CA GLY A 319 -13.52 12.25 -12.53
C GLY A 319 -14.19 13.19 -11.52
N PRO A 320 -15.21 12.69 -10.81
CA PRO A 320 -15.85 13.44 -9.74
C PRO A 320 -14.88 13.68 -8.58
N ALA A 321 -15.24 14.62 -7.69
CA ALA A 321 -14.54 14.77 -6.42
C ALA A 321 -14.62 13.47 -5.60
N LEU A 322 -13.58 13.18 -4.81
CA LEU A 322 -13.59 12.03 -3.90
C LEU A 322 -14.69 12.18 -2.84
N GLU A 323 -14.90 13.39 -2.36
CA GLU A 323 -15.99 13.71 -1.45
C GLU A 323 -17.34 13.48 -2.14
N GLY A 324 -18.24 12.76 -1.48
CA GLY A 324 -19.58 12.44 -1.96
C GLY A 324 -19.68 11.21 -2.87
N ILE A 325 -18.62 10.85 -3.62
CA ILE A 325 -18.64 9.68 -4.53
C ILE A 325 -17.72 8.55 -4.09
N GLY A 326 -16.54 8.88 -3.54
CA GLY A 326 -15.60 7.89 -3.05
C GLY A 326 -16.17 7.12 -1.86
N LEU A 327 -16.01 5.80 -1.85
CA LEU A 327 -16.38 4.98 -0.71
C LEU A 327 -15.48 5.34 0.47
N THR A 328 -16.06 5.42 1.67
CA THR A 328 -15.30 5.67 2.90
C THR A 328 -15.89 4.86 4.05
N VAL A 329 -15.20 4.85 5.19
CA VAL A 329 -15.68 4.20 6.40
C VAL A 329 -16.85 4.97 7.00
N LYS A 330 -17.63 4.35 7.88
CA LYS A 330 -18.75 5.03 8.52
C LYS A 330 -18.22 6.07 9.51
N TYR A 331 -18.79 7.26 9.46
CA TYR A 331 -18.49 8.32 10.41
C TYR A 331 -19.71 8.65 11.27
N ASP A 332 -19.47 9.18 12.46
CA ASP A 332 -20.54 9.81 13.23
C ASP A 332 -21.08 11.04 12.46
N THR A 333 -22.38 11.34 12.62
CA THR A 333 -22.92 12.59 12.10
C THR A 333 -22.15 13.73 12.75
N GLU A 334 -21.73 14.72 11.95
CA GLU A 334 -21.08 15.92 12.50
C GLU A 334 -21.86 16.41 13.72
N GLN A 335 -21.20 16.54 14.86
CA GLN A 335 -21.69 17.46 15.88
C GLN A 335 -21.59 18.86 15.26
N THR A 336 -22.62 19.24 14.50
CA THR A 336 -22.88 20.63 14.18
C THR A 336 -23.03 21.33 15.51
N GLY A 337 -21.97 21.98 15.97
CA GLY A 337 -22.06 22.98 17.02
C GLY A 337 -22.99 24.07 16.50
N ALA A 338 -24.27 23.95 16.81
CA ALA A 338 -25.24 25.00 16.62
C ALA A 338 -24.92 26.12 17.63
N THR A 339 -23.93 26.95 17.32
CA THR A 339 -23.98 28.33 17.75
C THR A 339 -25.05 29.01 16.90
N ALA A 340 -26.28 28.93 17.38
CA ALA A 340 -27.35 29.82 16.96
C ALA A 340 -26.92 31.24 17.35
N VAL A 341 -26.28 31.95 16.40
CA VAL A 341 -26.26 33.41 16.44
C VAL A 341 -27.64 33.83 15.96
N ALA A 342 -28.52 34.13 16.91
CA ALA A 342 -29.75 34.83 16.61
C ALA A 342 -29.38 36.23 16.12
N ASP A 343 -29.72 36.51 14.86
CA ASP A 343 -29.88 37.87 14.35
C ASP A 343 -30.97 38.56 15.18
N ASP A 344 -30.59 39.54 15.99
CA ASP A 344 -31.50 40.63 16.35
C ASP A 344 -30.93 41.94 15.79
N LYS A 345 -31.59 42.42 14.74
CA LYS A 345 -31.40 43.76 14.21
C LYS A 345 -32.40 44.69 14.90
N THR A 346 -31.94 45.52 15.81
CA THR A 346 -32.50 46.86 15.99
C THR A 346 -31.37 47.86 16.22
N GLY A 347 -31.34 48.88 15.37
CA GLY A 347 -30.29 49.90 15.35
C GLY A 347 -30.54 51.03 16.34
N ALA A 348 -29.46 51.67 16.75
CA ALA A 348 -29.40 53.10 17.05
C ALA A 348 -27.94 53.57 17.00
N GLU A 349 -27.73 54.65 16.27
CA GLU A 349 -26.48 55.36 16.01
C GLU A 349 -26.29 56.49 17.05
N SER A 350 -25.08 56.68 17.58
CA SER A 350 -24.41 58.00 17.75
C SER A 350 -23.18 57.91 18.69
N ALA A 351 -22.06 58.49 18.23
CA ALA A 351 -20.72 58.58 18.83
C ALA A 351 -20.60 59.57 20.03
N PRO A 352 -19.39 60.04 20.43
CA PRO A 352 -18.21 59.38 21.02
C PRO A 352 -17.86 59.97 22.41
N ALA A 353 -16.94 59.36 23.17
CA ALA A 353 -16.26 60.05 24.29
C ALA A 353 -14.91 59.42 24.67
N GLU A 354 -13.93 60.30 24.92
CA GLU A 354 -12.56 60.09 25.36
C GLU A 354 -12.43 59.59 26.82
N GLY A 355 -11.28 58.96 27.11
CA GLY A 355 -10.44 59.32 28.27
C GLY A 355 -10.62 58.55 29.58
N ALA A 356 -9.52 57.89 30.01
CA ALA A 356 -8.88 58.00 31.34
C ALA A 356 -8.36 56.66 31.91
N MET A 357 -7.01 56.59 31.95
CA MET A 357 -6.13 56.20 33.07
C MET A 357 -6.59 55.20 34.15
N GLY A 358 -5.77 54.14 34.29
CA GLY A 358 -5.02 53.88 35.54
C GLY A 358 -5.58 52.84 36.52
N HIS A 359 -4.86 51.71 36.67
CA HIS A 359 -4.35 51.22 37.97
C HIS A 359 -3.55 49.91 37.78
N ASP A 360 -2.23 50.05 37.85
CA ASP A 360 -1.32 49.49 38.86
C ASP A 360 -1.21 47.97 39.18
N LEU A 361 0.07 47.55 39.13
CA LEU A 361 0.83 46.65 40.03
C LEU A 361 0.68 45.11 39.98
N GLY A 362 1.82 44.44 39.73
CA GLY A 362 2.03 43.03 40.06
C GLY A 362 3.25 42.38 39.40
N ASP A 363 4.46 42.71 39.88
CA ASP A 363 5.67 41.89 39.69
C ASP A 363 5.44 40.44 40.14
N ILE A 364 6.17 39.47 39.56
CA ILE A 364 6.90 38.36 40.23
C ILE A 364 7.40 37.33 39.17
N GLN A 365 8.71 37.40 38.92
CA GLN A 365 9.72 36.33 39.10
C GLN A 365 9.73 35.09 38.18
N ALA A 366 10.82 34.97 37.41
CA ALA A 366 11.29 33.76 36.75
C ALA A 366 12.07 32.86 37.73
N PRO A 367 12.00 31.51 37.62
CA PRO A 367 12.92 30.62 38.31
C PRO A 367 14.07 30.11 37.45
N GLU A 368 15.16 29.86 38.17
CA GLU A 368 16.54 29.55 37.79
C GLU A 368 16.76 28.21 37.10
N ILE A 369 17.79 28.17 36.27
CA ILE A 369 18.46 26.98 35.75
C ILE A 369 19.51 26.55 36.78
N LYS A 370 19.42 25.32 37.29
CA LYS A 370 20.50 24.69 38.05
C LYS A 370 21.49 24.00 37.11
N THR A 371 22.76 24.33 37.34
CA THR A 371 23.99 23.74 36.79
C THR A 371 24.12 22.25 37.01
#